data_AF-A0A5B1BKY7-F1
#
_entry.id   AF-A0A5B1BKY7-F1
#
_cell.length_a   1.000
_cell.length_b   1.000
_cell.length_c   1.000
_cell.angle_alpha   90.00
_cell.angle_beta   90.00
_cell.angle_gamma   90.00
#
_symmetry.space_group_name_H-M   'P 1'
#
loop_
_entity.id
_entity.type
_entity.pdbx_description
1 polymer ?
#
loop_
_entity_poly.entity_id
_entity_poly.type
_entity_poly.pdbx_seq_one_letter_code
_entity_poly.pdbx_strand_id
1 'polypeptide(L)'
;MRLNQAGSGIDVAAVVAVADRIGAAAQLIDDAAANLLARLAFGGAGAGQAHAQRGQALRCELDRLAAELSQWSRAAVEIAQALRAGADRYAEADRFAAARIA
;
A
#
# COMPACT_ATOMS: atom_id res chain seq x y z
N MET A 1 -32.86 2.25 4.21
CA MET A 1 -31.55 2.52 3.57
C MET A 1 -31.56 3.97 3.09
N ARG A 2 -31.11 4.92 3.91
CA ARG A 2 -31.07 6.34 3.56
C ARG A 2 -29.62 6.75 3.41
N LEU A 3 -29.25 7.11 2.18
CA LEU A 3 -28.02 7.79 1.83
C LEU A 3 -28.12 9.19 2.44
N ASN A 4 -27.29 9.49 3.44
CA ASN A 4 -27.23 10.82 4.03
C ASN A 4 -26.15 11.63 3.31
N GLN A 5 -26.57 12.51 2.41
CA GLN A 5 -25.76 13.61 1.89
C GLN A 5 -26.41 14.92 2.31
N ALA A 6 -25.70 15.72 3.10
CA ALA A 6 -25.69 17.19 3.00
C ALA A 6 -24.64 17.76 3.97
N GLY A 7 -23.41 17.83 3.47
CA GLY A 7 -22.30 18.57 4.05
C GLY A 7 -21.07 18.27 3.20
N SER A 8 -20.38 19.29 2.70
CA SER A 8 -19.12 19.19 1.95
C SER A 8 -17.98 18.65 2.84
N GLY A 9 -18.14 17.44 3.37
CA GLY A 9 -17.25 16.79 4.32
C GLY A 9 -16.83 15.44 3.77
N ILE A 10 -15.54 15.18 3.80
CA ILE A 10 -14.93 13.91 3.41
C ILE A 10 -15.61 12.77 4.18
N ASP A 11 -16.05 11.73 3.47
CA ASP A 11 -16.52 10.49 4.09
C ASP A 11 -15.30 9.74 4.67
N VAL A 12 -15.07 9.95 5.97
CA VAL A 12 -13.96 9.37 6.71
C VAL A 12 -14.00 7.84 6.68
N ALA A 13 -15.19 7.23 6.72
CA ALA A 13 -15.34 5.78 6.69
C ALA A 13 -14.96 5.22 5.31
N ALA A 14 -15.34 5.90 4.23
CA ALA A 14 -14.93 5.53 2.88
C ALA A 14 -13.40 5.66 2.69
N VAL A 15 -12.78 6.72 3.22
CA VAL A 15 -11.33 6.94 3.17
C VAL A 15 -10.57 5.85 3.94
N VAL A 16 -11.05 5.49 5.14
CA VAL A 16 -10.50 4.40 5.93
C VAL A 16 -10.60 3.06 5.20
N ALA A 17 -11.75 2.77 4.59
CA ALA A 17 -11.93 1.52 3.84
C ALA A 17 -11.00 1.41 2.63
N VAL A 18 -10.73 2.52 1.93
CA VAL A 18 -9.76 2.56 0.83
C VAL A 18 -8.35 2.35 1.34
N ALA A 19 -7.96 3.01 2.44
CA ALA A 19 -6.67 2.84 3.08
C ALA A 19 -6.41 1.38 3.50
N ASP A 20 -7.38 0.75 4.16
CA ASP A 20 -7.26 -0.65 4.60
C ASP A 20 -7.13 -1.59 3.39
N ARG A 21 -7.86 -1.32 2.29
CA ARG A 21 -7.80 -2.11 1.06
C ARG A 21 -6.45 -1.96 0.34
N ILE A 22 -5.90 -0.75 0.30
CA ILE A 22 -4.57 -0.49 -0.27
C ILE A 22 -3.50 -1.18 0.57
N GLY A 23 -3.57 -1.10 1.90
CA GLY A 23 -2.65 -1.79 2.80
C GLY A 23 -2.69 -3.31 2.62
N ALA A 24 -3.87 -3.91 2.56
CA ALA A 24 -4.03 -5.35 2.33
C ALA A 24 -3.46 -5.80 0.97
N ALA A 25 -3.69 -5.02 -0.09
CA ALA A 25 -3.12 -5.30 -1.40
C ALA A 25 -1.60 -5.20 -1.40
N ALA A 26 -1.05 -4.19 -0.72
CA ALA A 26 0.39 -4.00 -0.61
C ALA A 26 1.06 -5.13 0.17
N GLN A 27 0.44 -5.58 1.27
CA GLN A 27 0.92 -6.73 2.05
C GLN A 27 0.95 -8.02 1.21
N LEU A 28 -0.12 -8.30 0.46
CA LEU A 28 -0.20 -9.47 -0.41
C LEU A 28 0.87 -9.44 -1.51
N ILE A 29 1.14 -8.27 -2.08
CA ILE A 29 2.16 -8.10 -3.12
C ILE A 29 3.56 -8.27 -2.53
N ASP A 30 3.83 -7.72 -1.34
CA ASP A 30 5.11 -7.87 -0.65
C ASP A 30 5.37 -9.31 -0.25
N ASP A 31 4.38 -10.00 0.32
CA ASP A 31 4.46 -11.43 0.65
C ASP A 31 4.67 -12.30 -0.59
N ALA A 32 3.98 -11.97 -1.69
CA ALA A 32 4.17 -12.65 -2.97
C ALA A 32 5.57 -12.40 -3.54
N ALA A 33 6.06 -11.17 -3.49
CA ALA A 33 7.41 -10.82 -3.95
C ALA A 33 8.47 -11.54 -3.11
N ALA A 34 8.39 -11.43 -1.78
CA ALA A 34 9.32 -12.04 -0.85
C ALA A 34 9.32 -13.57 -0.95
N ASN A 35 8.15 -14.22 -1.06
CA ASN A 35 8.09 -15.67 -1.08
C ASN A 35 8.27 -16.28 -2.48
N LEU A 36 7.62 -15.74 -3.51
CA LEU A 36 7.70 -16.33 -4.86
C LEU A 36 9.01 -15.95 -5.54
N LEU A 37 9.43 -14.68 -5.48
CA LEU A 37 10.63 -14.24 -6.18
C LEU A 37 11.90 -14.76 -5.50
N ALA A 38 11.96 -14.78 -4.16
CA ALA A 38 13.11 -15.35 -3.46
C ALA A 38 13.26 -16.87 -3.71
N ARG A 39 12.16 -17.57 -3.98
CA ARG A 39 12.15 -19.01 -4.32
C ARG A 39 12.54 -19.30 -5.76
N LEU A 40 12.57 -18.30 -6.64
CA LEU A 40 13.00 -18.46 -8.02
C LEU A 40 14.54 -18.60 -8.06
N ALA A 41 15.01 -19.84 -7.94
CA ALA A 41 16.41 -20.24 -8.08
C ALA A 41 16.89 -20.18 -9.54
N PHE A 42 16.97 -18.98 -10.13
CA PHE A 42 17.64 -18.75 -11.41
C PHE A 42 19.15 -18.70 -11.24
N GLY A 43 19.74 -19.82 -10.80
CA GLY A 43 21.18 -20.00 -10.65
C GLY A 43 21.66 -21.15 -11.54
N GLY A 44 22.91 -21.07 -12.01
CA GLY A 44 23.52 -21.99 -12.99
C GLY A 44 23.48 -23.50 -12.67
N ALA A 45 22.96 -23.90 -11.50
CA ALA A 45 22.71 -25.28 -11.12
C ALA A 45 21.65 -25.99 -12.00
N GLY A 46 20.75 -25.25 -12.66
CA GLY A 46 19.69 -25.83 -13.51
C GLY A 46 19.87 -25.72 -15.03
N ALA A 47 20.73 -24.81 -15.53
CA ALA A 47 20.76 -24.47 -16.96
C ALA A 47 22.17 -24.35 -17.57
N GLY A 48 23.23 -24.64 -16.82
CA GLY A 48 24.62 -24.50 -17.29
C GLY A 48 25.08 -23.04 -17.41
N GLN A 49 26.40 -22.85 -17.47
CA GLN A 49 27.08 -21.55 -17.41
C GLN A 49 26.56 -20.51 -18.42
N ALA A 50 26.04 -20.94 -19.57
CA ALA A 50 25.47 -20.08 -20.61
C ALA A 50 24.20 -19.32 -20.17
N HIS A 51 23.44 -19.87 -19.22
CA HIS A 51 22.23 -19.24 -18.68
C HIS A 51 22.44 -18.65 -17.28
N ALA A 52 23.60 -18.88 -16.65
CA ALA A 52 23.93 -18.34 -15.34
C ALA A 52 23.98 -16.81 -15.33
N GLN A 53 24.58 -16.19 -16.36
CA GLN A 53 24.66 -14.74 -16.47
C GLN A 53 23.27 -14.10 -16.72
N ARG A 54 22.43 -14.73 -17.54
CA ARG A 54 21.04 -14.29 -17.78
C ARG A 54 20.15 -14.51 -16.55
N GLY A 55 20.34 -15.61 -15.81
CA GLY A 55 19.62 -15.90 -14.57
C GLY A 55 19.99 -14.93 -13.45
N GLN A 56 21.27 -14.56 -13.33
CA GLN A 56 21.70 -13.52 -12.40
C GLN A 56 21.17 -12.14 -12.78
N ALA A 57 21.17 -11.78 -14.08
CA ALA A 57 20.55 -10.53 -14.53
C ALA A 57 19.06 -10.48 -14.19
N LEU A 58 18.32 -11.57 -14.43
CA LEU A 58 16.91 -11.67 -14.05
C LEU A 58 16.71 -11.55 -12.53
N ARG A 59 17.58 -12.18 -11.74
CA ARG A 59 17.54 -12.08 -10.28
C ARG A 59 17.73 -10.64 -9.81
N CYS A 60 18.71 -9.90 -10.35
CA CYS A 60 18.93 -8.50 -10.01
C CYS A 60 17.71 -7.62 -10.34
N GLU A 61 17.06 -7.83 -11.49
CA GLU A 61 15.85 -7.07 -11.86
C GLU A 61 14.67 -7.42 -10.96
N LEU A 62 14.53 -8.68 -10.53
CA LEU A 62 13.50 -9.09 -9.58
C LEU A 62 13.73 -8.50 -8.18
N ASP A 63 14.98 -8.49 -7.71
CA ASP A 63 15.35 -7.87 -6.43
C ASP A 63 15.07 -6.36 -6.46
N ARG A 64 15.37 -5.70 -7.59
CA ARG A 64 15.04 -4.29 -7.81
C ARG A 64 13.52 -4.05 -7.78
N LEU A 65 12.76 -4.86 -8.51
CA LEU A 65 11.30 -4.75 -8.54
C LEU A 65 10.70 -4.94 -7.13
N ALA A 66 11.21 -5.92 -6.36
CA ALA A 66 10.79 -6.12 -4.98
C ALA A 66 11.06 -4.87 -4.13
N ALA A 67 12.25 -4.27 -4.25
CA ALA A 67 12.58 -3.04 -3.52
C ALA A 67 11.67 -1.86 -3.89
N GLU A 68 11.35 -1.68 -5.18
CA GLU A 68 10.44 -0.65 -5.67
C GLU A 68 9.01 -0.89 -5.13
N LEU A 69 8.53 -2.14 -5.10
CA LEU A 69 7.23 -2.50 -4.54
C LEU A 69 7.15 -2.26 -3.02
N SER A 70 8.20 -2.63 -2.26
CA SER A 70 8.24 -2.36 -0.82
C SER A 70 8.33 -0.86 -0.52
N GLN A 71 8.95 -0.05 -1.40
CA GLN A 71 8.92 1.41 -1.28
C GLN A 71 7.52 1.97 -1.56
N TRP A 72 6.87 1.52 -2.63
CA TRP A 72 5.50 1.91 -2.96
C TRP A 72 4.52 1.55 -1.84
N SER A 73 4.64 0.35 -1.26
CA SER A 73 3.85 -0.11 -0.12
C SER A 73 3.97 0.84 1.08
N ARG A 74 5.20 1.21 1.45
CA ARG A 74 5.46 2.16 2.54
C ARG A 74 4.85 3.53 2.26
N ALA A 75 5.04 4.07 1.05
CA ALA A 75 4.43 5.34 0.66
C ALA A 75 2.89 5.30 0.72
N ALA A 76 2.29 4.17 0.33
CA ALA A 76 0.85 3.98 0.42
C ALA A 76 0.34 3.98 1.87
N VAL A 77 1.09 3.38 2.80
CA VAL A 77 0.79 3.43 4.24
C VAL A 77 0.92 4.85 4.79
N GLU A 78 1.95 5.60 4.40
CA GLU A 78 2.11 7.01 4.81
C GLU A 78 0.93 7.88 4.34
N ILE A 79 0.48 7.69 3.08
CA ILE A 79 -0.70 8.38 2.54
C ILE A 79 -1.95 8.03 3.34
N ALA A 80 -2.16 6.75 3.65
CA ALA A 80 -3.28 6.30 4.48
C ALA A 80 -3.28 6.94 5.87
N GLN A 81 -2.11 7.04 6.52
CA GLN A 81 -1.97 7.70 7.81
C GLN A 81 -2.28 9.20 7.73
N ALA A 82 -1.76 9.89 6.70
CA ALA A 82 -2.03 11.31 6.47
C ALA A 82 -3.52 11.58 6.25
N LEU A 83 -4.20 10.70 5.51
CA LEU A 83 -5.65 10.76 5.29
C LEU A 83 -6.43 10.58 6.59
N ARG A 84 -6.08 9.61 7.44
CA ARG A 84 -6.73 9.39 8.75
C ARG A 84 -6.51 10.57 9.70
N ALA A 85 -5.30 11.11 9.77
CA ALA A 85 -5.01 12.31 10.56
C ALA A 85 -5.73 13.58 10.03
N GLY A 86 -5.97 13.67 8.72
CA GLY A 86 -6.79 14.73 8.13
C GLY A 86 -8.26 14.59 8.52
N ALA A 87 -8.80 13.38 8.45
CA ALA A 87 -10.16 13.06 8.84
C ALA A 87 -10.44 13.35 10.33
N ASP A 88 -9.55 12.95 11.23
CA ASP A 88 -9.70 13.18 12.66
C ASP A 88 -9.76 14.68 12.99
N ARG A 89 -8.91 15.49 12.33
CA ARG A 89 -8.92 16.94 12.47
C ARG A 89 -10.20 17.57 11.96
N TYR A 90 -10.76 17.06 10.85
CA TYR A 90 -12.06 17.52 10.34
C TYR A 90 -13.19 17.19 11.32
N ALA A 91 -13.19 15.99 11.89
CA ALA A 91 -14.19 15.58 12.88
C ALA A 91 -14.08 16.36 14.20
N GLU A 92 -12.88 16.77 14.60
CA GLU A 92 -12.68 17.66 15.75
C GLU A 92 -13.17 19.09 15.47
N ALA A 93 -12.87 19.63 14.29
CA ALA A 93 -13.35 20.95 13.88
C ALA A 93 -14.88 21.02 13.79
N ASP A 94 -15.52 19.97 13.27
CA ASP A 94 -16.99 19.88 13.18
C ASP A 94 -17.64 19.82 14.57
N ARG A 95 -17.08 19.02 15.50
CA ARG A 95 -17.51 18.98 16.90
C ARG A 95 -17.37 20.33 17.61
N PHE A 96 -16.25 21.02 17.39
CA PHE A 96 -16.02 22.35 17.97
C PHE A 96 -17.00 23.39 17.41
N ALA A 97 -17.25 23.37 16.10
CA ALA A 97 -18.23 24.24 15.46
C ALA A 97 -19.65 23.99 16.00
N ALA A 98 -20.06 22.72 16.13
CA ALA A 98 -21.36 22.35 16.70
C ALA A 98 -21.52 22.81 18.15
N ALA A 99 -20.47 22.67 18.98
CA ALA A 99 -20.48 23.11 20.38
C ALA A 99 -20.58 24.63 20.56
N ARG A 100 -20.27 25.42 19.52
CA ARG A 100 -20.31 26.89 19.56
C ARG A 100 -21.65 27.47 19.10
N ILE A 101 -22.47 26.68 18.40
CA ILE A 101 -23.76 27.10 17.83
C ILE A 101 -24.94 26.59 18.68
N ALA A 102 -24.72 25.60 19.54
CA ALA A 102 -25.65 25.15 20.58
C ALA A 102 -25.64 26.08 21.79
#